data_AF-A0A9P0GGR3-F1
#
_entry.id   AF-A0A9P0GGR3-F1
#
_cell.length_a   1.000
_cell.length_b   1.000
_cell.length_c   1.000
_cell.angle_alpha   90.00
_cell.angle_beta   90.00
_cell.angle_gamma   90.00
#
_symmetry.space_group_name_H-M   'P 1'
#
loop_
_entity.id
_entity.type
_entity.pdbx_description
1 polymer ?
#
loop_
_entity_poly.entity_id
_entity_poly.type
_entity_poly.pdbx_seq_one_letter_code
_entity_poly.pdbx_strand_id
1 'polypeptide(L)'
;MDAESKIKTFETFKFVCPILIWPALLSRTDVLGKKHCIEGLDNLKKYLGSQRSDDNFKIFVDSGKTLARDLGTDSKFSISKLRKQVRLFDYEGSHKPVSNSFQKFKTAFYFAILDHAISSVNERFTLLTKCYSLF
;
A
#
# COMPACT_ATOMS: atom_id res chain seq x y z
N MET A 1 -31.16 -3.09 4.21
CA MET A 1 -30.33 -4.02 3.43
C MET A 1 -28.85 -3.61 3.51
N ASP A 2 -28.37 -3.17 4.68
CA ASP A 2 -27.22 -2.26 4.75
C ASP A 2 -26.06 -2.75 5.64
N ALA A 3 -26.26 -3.80 6.44
CA ALA A 3 -25.20 -4.37 7.28
C ALA A 3 -24.45 -5.51 6.55
N GLU A 4 -25.18 -6.45 5.96
CA GLU A 4 -24.59 -7.61 5.24
C GLU A 4 -23.77 -7.20 4.00
N SER A 5 -24.18 -6.15 3.29
CA SER A 5 -23.42 -5.60 2.16
C SER A 5 -22.12 -4.93 2.59
N LYS A 6 -22.10 -4.29 3.77
CA LYS A 6 -20.88 -3.72 4.37
C LYS A 6 -19.95 -4.83 4.87
N ILE A 7 -20.46 -5.89 5.48
CA ILE A 7 -19.67 -7.05 5.93
C ILE A 7 -18.95 -7.72 4.74
N LYS A 8 -19.65 -7.95 3.62
CA LYS A 8 -19.02 -8.47 2.38
C LYS A 8 -17.96 -7.53 1.80
N THR A 9 -17.99 -6.25 2.13
CA THR A 9 -16.96 -5.28 1.71
C THR A 9 -15.68 -5.41 2.54
N PHE A 10 -15.78 -5.76 3.83
CA PHE A 10 -14.63 -6.05 4.70
C PHE A 10 -13.91 -7.34 4.31
N GLU A 11 -14.65 -8.29 3.74
CA GLU A 11 -14.16 -9.55 3.16
C GLU A 11 -13.47 -9.38 1.80
N THR A 12 -13.44 -8.17 1.24
CA THR A 12 -12.83 -7.95 -0.06
C THR A 12 -11.30 -7.90 0.07
N PHE A 13 -10.59 -8.51 -0.87
CA PHE A 13 -9.12 -8.52 -0.95
C PHE A 13 -8.46 -7.12 -0.81
N LYS A 14 -9.15 -6.07 -1.25
CA LYS A 14 -8.72 -4.66 -1.10
C LYS A 14 -8.61 -4.20 0.36
N PHE A 15 -9.36 -4.81 1.29
CA PHE A 15 -9.39 -4.47 2.71
C PHE A 15 -8.39 -5.32 3.53
N VAL A 16 -8.20 -6.58 3.13
CA VAL A 16 -7.26 -7.52 3.76
C VAL A 16 -5.80 -7.07 3.58
N CYS A 17 -5.44 -6.56 2.41
CA CYS A 17 -4.09 -6.06 2.13
C CYS A 17 -3.59 -4.95 3.10
N PRO A 18 -4.38 -3.89 3.39
CA PRO A 18 -4.04 -2.92 4.43
C PRO A 18 -3.77 -3.53 5.81
N ILE A 19 -4.55 -4.55 6.21
CA ILE A 19 -4.41 -5.24 7.49
C ILE A 19 -3.09 -6.01 7.58
N LEU A 20 -2.56 -6.48 6.45
CA LEU A 20 -1.26 -7.15 6.37
C LEU A 20 -0.08 -6.16 6.41
N ILE A 21 -0.19 -5.03 5.70
CA ILE A 21 0.93 -4.10 5.56
C ILE A 21 1.16 -3.27 6.82
N TRP A 22 0.10 -2.92 7.54
CA TRP A 22 0.18 -2.01 8.69
C TRP A 22 0.95 -2.61 9.89
N PRO A 23 0.72 -3.87 10.32
CA PRO A 23 1.50 -4.49 11.39
C PRO A 23 2.96 -4.77 10.97
N ALA A 24 3.19 -5.12 9.70
CA ALA A 24 4.54 -5.31 9.16
C ALA A 24 5.36 -4.01 9.18
N LEU A 25 4.70 -2.87 8.97
CA LEU A 25 5.30 -1.54 9.10
C LEU A 25 5.48 -1.15 10.58
N LEU A 26 4.44 -1.30 11.41
CA LEU A 26 4.45 -0.88 12.82
C LEU A 26 5.45 -1.64 13.69
N SER A 27 5.55 -2.96 13.52
CA SER A 27 6.42 -3.82 14.34
C SER A 27 7.91 -3.43 14.26
N ARG A 28 8.35 -2.81 13.16
CA ARG A 28 9.72 -2.31 13.01
C ARG A 28 9.92 -0.89 13.51
N THR A 29 8.84 -0.11 13.62
CA THR A 29 8.89 1.25 14.20
C THR A 29 8.97 1.23 15.73
N ASP A 30 8.35 0.23 16.38
CA ASP A 30 8.32 0.13 17.85
C ASP A 30 9.70 -0.19 18.46
N VAL A 31 10.61 -0.77 17.66
CA VAL A 31 12.01 -1.02 18.04
C VAL A 31 12.82 0.27 18.23
N LEU A 32 12.34 1.42 17.74
CA LEU A 32 13.04 2.71 17.85
C LEU A 32 13.04 3.33 19.26
N GLY A 33 12.43 2.65 20.25
CA GLY A 33 12.24 3.21 21.59
C GLY A 33 13.47 3.32 22.49
N LYS A 34 14.63 2.71 22.19
CA LYS A 34 15.75 2.65 23.15
C LYS A 34 17.14 2.77 22.49
N LYS A 35 17.80 3.92 22.73
CA LYS A 35 19.25 4.21 22.60
C LYS A 35 19.92 4.21 21.20
N HIS A 36 19.32 3.64 20.15
CA HIS A 36 19.88 3.63 18.78
C HIS A 36 18.93 4.23 17.73
N CYS A 37 18.35 5.40 18.01
CA CYS A 37 17.32 6.01 17.14
C CYS A 37 17.80 6.26 15.71
N ILE A 38 19.02 6.77 15.52
CA ILE A 38 19.54 7.16 14.20
C ILE A 38 19.82 5.92 13.34
N GLU A 39 20.48 4.91 13.90
CA GLU A 39 20.77 3.64 13.22
C GLU A 39 19.49 2.84 12.94
N GLY A 40 18.56 2.82 13.90
CA GLY A 40 17.24 2.21 13.70
C GLY A 40 16.43 2.89 12.60
N LEU A 41 16.46 4.23 12.52
CA LEU A 41 15.82 4.99 11.45
C LEU A 41 16.47 4.73 10.09
N ASP A 42 17.80 4.63 10.02
CA ASP A 42 18.51 4.32 8.78
C ASP A 42 18.19 2.90 8.28
N ASN A 43 18.15 1.93 9.20
CA ASN A 43 17.72 0.56 8.90
C ASN A 43 16.27 0.49 8.44
N LEU A 44 15.37 1.25 9.07
CA LEU A 44 13.97 1.36 8.66
C LEU A 44 13.85 1.98 7.26
N LYS A 45 14.62 3.03 6.97
CA LYS A 45 14.65 3.67 5.65
C LYS A 45 15.11 2.70 4.56
N LYS A 46 16.20 1.96 4.80
CA LYS A 46 16.70 0.91 3.89
C LYS A 46 15.66 -0.18 3.66
N TYR A 47 14.98 -0.60 4.72
CA TYR A 47 13.90 -1.59 4.63
C TYR A 47 12.72 -1.07 3.79
N LEU A 48 12.21 0.12 4.07
CA LEU A 48 11.10 0.69 3.30
C LEU A 48 11.47 0.88 1.82
N GLY A 49 12.71 1.31 1.55
CA GLY A 49 13.25 1.41 0.20
C GLY A 49 13.31 0.06 -0.51
N SER A 50 13.71 -1.01 0.18
CA SER A 50 13.73 -2.36 -0.42
C SER A 50 12.33 -2.90 -0.66
N GLN A 51 11.37 -2.61 0.23
CA GLN A 51 9.96 -2.99 0.04
C GLN A 51 9.33 -2.32 -1.19
N ARG A 52 9.81 -1.13 -1.59
CA ARG A 52 9.35 -0.43 -2.79
C ARG A 52 9.90 -1.04 -4.09
N SER A 53 9.62 -2.31 -4.31
CA SER A 53 10.01 -3.08 -5.50
C SER A 53 8.81 -3.84 -6.08
N ASP A 54 8.84 -4.07 -7.38
CA ASP A 54 7.84 -4.87 -8.10
C ASP A 54 7.79 -6.32 -7.61
N ASP A 55 8.93 -6.89 -7.23
CA ASP A 55 8.99 -8.28 -6.77
C ASP A 55 8.45 -8.40 -5.35
N ASN A 56 8.76 -7.45 -4.48
CA ASN A 56 8.19 -7.39 -3.14
C ASN A 56 6.68 -7.12 -3.16
N PHE A 57 6.20 -6.37 -4.16
CA PHE A 57 4.76 -6.24 -4.40
C PHE A 57 4.11 -7.58 -4.78
N LYS A 58 4.75 -8.41 -5.63
CA LYS A 58 4.22 -9.75 -5.94
C LYS A 58 4.16 -10.64 -4.70
N ILE A 59 5.24 -10.67 -3.91
CA ILE A 59 5.31 -11.43 -2.65
C ILE A 59 4.22 -10.98 -1.68
N PHE A 60 3.99 -9.67 -1.58
CA PHE A 60 2.93 -9.09 -0.77
C PHE A 60 1.55 -9.54 -1.23
N VAL A 61 1.27 -9.49 -2.54
CA VAL A 61 0.00 -9.96 -3.10
C VAL A 61 -0.19 -11.45 -2.86
N ASP A 62 0.83 -12.27 -3.02
CA ASP A 62 0.72 -13.72 -2.83
C ASP A 62 0.54 -14.10 -1.35
N SER A 63 1.18 -13.37 -0.43
CA SER A 63 0.89 -13.44 1.00
C SER A 63 -0.57 -13.10 1.29
N GLY A 64 -1.07 -12.01 0.70
CA GLY A 64 -2.46 -11.61 0.80
C GLY A 64 -3.43 -12.68 0.29
N LYS A 65 -3.13 -13.31 -0.86
CA LYS A 65 -3.95 -14.38 -1.44
C LYS A 65 -4.01 -15.61 -0.54
N THR A 66 -2.90 -15.94 0.10
CA THR A 66 -2.81 -17.06 1.05
C THR A 66 -3.74 -16.77 2.24
N LEU A 67 -3.64 -15.59 2.81
CA LEU A 67 -4.47 -15.18 3.94
C LEU A 67 -5.97 -15.07 3.58
N ALA A 68 -6.30 -14.60 2.37
CA ALA A 68 -7.68 -14.60 1.88
C ALA A 68 -8.23 -16.03 1.71
N ARG A 69 -7.40 -16.97 1.25
CA ARG A 69 -7.77 -18.39 1.18
C ARG A 69 -8.05 -18.96 2.56
N ASP A 70 -7.19 -18.66 3.53
CA ASP A 70 -7.36 -19.13 4.91
C ASP A 70 -8.63 -18.56 5.56
N LEU A 71 -9.03 -17.35 5.18
CA LEU A 71 -10.26 -16.68 5.59
C LEU A 71 -11.50 -17.05 4.74
N GLY A 72 -11.37 -17.93 3.74
CA GLY A 72 -12.48 -18.33 2.86
C GLY A 72 -13.00 -17.21 1.95
N THR A 73 -12.19 -16.18 1.67
CA THR A 73 -12.56 -14.99 0.90
C THR A 73 -11.98 -14.97 -0.52
N ASP A 74 -12.67 -14.31 -1.46
CA ASP A 74 -12.22 -14.24 -2.85
C ASP A 74 -10.91 -13.46 -2.96
N SER A 75 -9.85 -14.13 -3.43
CA SER A 75 -8.49 -13.62 -3.50
C SER A 75 -8.22 -12.75 -4.75
N LYS A 76 -9.27 -12.28 -5.44
CA LYS A 76 -9.18 -11.51 -6.67
C LYS A 76 -9.48 -10.03 -6.45
N PHE A 77 -8.68 -9.18 -7.08
CA PHE A 77 -9.01 -7.76 -7.20
C PHE A 77 -10.27 -7.61 -8.06
N SER A 78 -11.37 -7.19 -7.43
CA SER A 78 -12.61 -6.84 -8.13
C SER A 78 -12.33 -5.90 -9.30
N ILE A 79 -12.70 -6.34 -10.50
CA ILE A 79 -12.66 -5.52 -11.72
C ILE A 79 -13.73 -4.45 -11.55
N SER A 80 -13.31 -3.22 -11.21
CA SER A 80 -14.24 -2.09 -11.13
C SER A 80 -14.87 -1.88 -12.51
N LYS A 81 -16.21 -1.87 -12.59
CA LYS A 81 -16.94 -1.56 -13.83
C LYS A 81 -16.40 -0.26 -14.41
N LEU A 82 -15.85 -0.35 -15.62
CA LEU A 82 -15.35 0.78 -16.36
C LEU A 82 -16.50 1.73 -16.65
N ARG A 83 -16.39 2.98 -16.19
CA ARG A 83 -17.34 4.03 -16.58
C ARG A 83 -17.21 4.21 -18.09
N LYS A 84 -18.30 3.96 -18.82
CA LYS A 84 -18.34 4.32 -20.25
C LYS A 84 -18.19 5.83 -20.34
N GLN A 85 -17.15 6.29 -21.01
CA GLN A 85 -17.07 7.68 -21.41
C GLN A 85 -18.02 7.85 -22.60
N VAL A 86 -18.98 8.76 -22.46
CA VAL A 86 -19.87 9.15 -23.55
C VAL A 86 -19.03 9.94 -24.53
N ARG A 87 -19.05 9.55 -25.81
CA ARG A 87 -18.41 10.35 -26.86
C ARG A 87 -19.25 11.59 -27.11
N LEU A 88 -18.62 12.75 -27.08
CA LEU A 88 -19.29 14.03 -27.33
C LEU A 88 -19.26 14.39 -28.83
N PHE A 89 -18.29 13.83 -29.56
CA PHE A 89 -18.11 14.07 -30.99
C PHE A 89 -17.75 12.79 -31.75
N ASP A 90 -18.14 12.74 -33.02
CA ASP A 90 -17.98 11.54 -33.86
C ASP A 90 -16.53 11.28 -34.31
N TYR A 91 -15.66 12.29 -34.21
CA TYR A 91 -14.22 12.15 -34.45
C TYR A 91 -13.46 11.59 -33.23
N GLU A 92 -14.11 11.43 -32.07
CA GLU A 92 -13.48 10.82 -30.91
C GLU A 92 -13.27 9.32 -31.17
N GLY A 93 -11.99 8.93 -31.26
CA GLY A 93 -11.59 7.53 -31.29
C GLY A 93 -12.16 6.78 -30.09
N SER A 94 -12.52 5.51 -30.27
CA SER A 94 -13.02 4.66 -29.18
C SER A 94 -11.92 4.47 -28.13
N HIS A 95 -11.87 5.36 -27.14
CA HIS A 95 -10.92 5.27 -26.05
C HIS A 95 -11.42 4.18 -25.09
N LYS A 96 -10.95 2.94 -25.29
CA LYS A 96 -11.23 1.87 -24.32
C LYS A 96 -10.50 2.23 -23.03
N PRO A 97 -11.20 2.43 -21.91
CA PRO A 97 -10.51 2.72 -20.67
C PRO A 97 -9.78 1.45 -20.22
N VAL A 98 -8.45 1.52 -20.13
CA VAL A 98 -7.62 0.41 -19.66
C VAL A 98 -7.72 0.35 -18.14
N SER A 99 -8.61 -0.50 -17.60
CA SER A 99 -8.67 -0.75 -16.15
C SER A 99 -7.84 -1.96 -15.77
N ASN A 100 -6.57 -1.74 -15.50
CA ASN A 100 -5.75 -2.74 -14.82
C ASN A 100 -5.88 -2.53 -13.30
N SER A 101 -6.87 -3.17 -12.69
CA SER A 101 -7.18 -3.05 -11.25
C SER A 101 -5.98 -3.44 -10.37
N PHE A 102 -5.14 -4.37 -10.85
CA PHE A 102 -3.91 -4.78 -10.19
C PHE A 102 -2.85 -3.67 -10.22
N GLN A 103 -2.61 -3.06 -11.37
CA GLN A 103 -1.70 -1.91 -11.43
C GLN A 103 -2.22 -0.70 -10.66
N LYS A 104 -3.53 -0.43 -10.70
CA LYS A 104 -4.13 0.65 -9.91
C LYS A 104 -3.93 0.41 -8.42
N PHE A 105 -4.08 -0.83 -7.94
CA PHE A 105 -3.81 -1.16 -6.55
C PHE A 105 -2.33 -1.01 -6.21
N LYS A 106 -1.44 -1.46 -7.09
CA LYS A 106 0.02 -1.29 -6.93
C LYS A 106 0.41 0.18 -6.74
N THR A 107 -0.02 1.05 -7.64
CA THR A 107 0.39 2.46 -7.64
C THR A 107 -0.38 3.29 -6.62
N ALA A 108 -1.71 3.20 -6.61
CA ALA A 108 -2.56 4.06 -5.79
C ALA A 108 -2.62 3.65 -4.32
N PHE A 109 -2.22 2.42 -3.97
CA PHE A 109 -2.24 1.93 -2.60
C PHE A 109 -0.85 1.52 -2.11
N TYR A 110 -0.28 0.45 -2.67
CA TYR A 110 0.96 -0.13 -2.14
C TYR A 110 2.14 0.86 -2.19
N PHE A 111 2.41 1.43 -3.36
CA PHE A 111 3.47 2.43 -3.50
C PHE A 111 3.12 3.73 -2.80
N ALA A 112 1.87 4.20 -2.87
CA ALA A 112 1.47 5.42 -2.17
C ALA A 112 1.74 5.37 -0.66
N ILE A 113 1.45 4.24 0.00
CA ILE A 113 1.72 4.04 1.43
C ILE A 113 3.22 3.99 1.71
N LEU A 114 3.98 3.24 0.89
CA LEU A 114 5.43 3.15 1.06
C LEU A 114 6.11 4.50 0.84
N ASP A 115 5.73 5.23 -0.20
CA ASP A 115 6.26 6.56 -0.51
C ASP A 115 5.96 7.55 0.62
N HIS A 116 4.74 7.50 1.17
CA HIS A 116 4.39 8.30 2.34
C HIS A 116 5.21 7.93 3.58
N ALA A 117 5.36 6.64 3.87
CA ALA A 117 6.19 6.17 4.99
C ALA A 117 7.66 6.58 4.83
N ILE A 118 8.23 6.43 3.63
CA ILE A 118 9.59 6.86 3.30
C ILE A 118 9.75 8.36 3.52
N SER A 119 8.80 9.18 3.05
CA SER A 119 8.82 10.63 3.25
C SER A 119 8.80 10.99 4.73
N SER A 120 7.88 10.40 5.50
CA SER A 120 7.75 10.65 6.93
C SER A 120 9.01 10.27 7.71
N VAL A 121 9.63 9.12 7.38
CA VAL A 121 10.90 8.69 8.00
C VAL A 121 12.04 9.64 7.63
N ASN A 122 12.12 10.10 6.37
CA ASN A 122 13.14 11.05 5.93
C ASN A 122 13.03 12.41 6.63
N GLU A 123 11.81 12.94 6.76
CA GLU A 123 11.55 14.19 7.47
C GLU A 123 12.01 14.07 8.92
N ARG A 124 11.63 12.99 9.61
CA ARG A 124 11.98 12.76 11.01
C ARG A 124 13.48 12.57 11.21
N PHE A 125 14.15 11.87 10.30
CA PHE A 125 15.61 11.74 10.30
C PHE A 125 16.29 13.10 10.14
N THR A 126 15.82 13.92 9.20
CA THR A 126 16.36 15.27 8.95
C THR A 126 16.19 16.18 10.16
N LEU A 127 15.04 16.13 10.83
CA LEU A 127 14.77 16.89 12.05
C LEU A 127 15.71 16.47 13.19
N LEU A 128 15.88 15.16 13.41
CA LEU A 128 16.79 14.65 14.43
C LEU A 128 18.24 15.09 14.16
N THR A 129 18.74 14.92 12.93
CA THR A 129 20.10 15.33 12.58
C THR A 129 20.31 16.83 12.78
N LYS A 130 19.34 17.67 12.41
CA LYS A 130 19.40 19.12 12.67
C LYS A 130 19.47 19.42 14.17
N CYS A 131 18.63 18.81 14.99
CA CYS A 131 18.69 18.97 16.45
C CYS A 131 20.05 18.57 17.01
N TYR A 132 20.61 17.42 16.61
CA TYR A 132 21.93 16.99 17.07
C TYR A 132 23.09 17.84 16.56
N SER A 133 22.95 18.52 15.41
CA SER A 133 23.98 19.44 14.88
C SER A 133 23.99 20.84 15.52
N LEU A 134 22.96 21.17 16.28
CA LEU A 134 22.83 22.45 16.99
C LEU A 134 23.35 22.39 18.44
N PHE A 135 23.70 21.19 18.92
CA PHE A 135 24.34 20.93 20.20
C PHE A 135 25.78 20.46 19.97
#